data_AF-A0A7V9AIJ5-F1
#
_entry.id   AF-A0A7V9AIJ5-F1
#
_cell.length_a   1.000
_cell.length_b   1.000
_cell.length_c   1.000
_cell.angle_alpha   90.00
_cell.angle_beta   90.00
_cell.angle_gamma   90.00
#
_symmetry.space_group_name_H-M   'P 1'
#
loop_
_entity.id
_entity.type
_entity.pdbx_description
1 polymer ?
#
loop_
_entity_poly.entity_id
_entity_poly.type
_entity_poly.pdbx_seq_one_letter_code
_entity_poly.pdbx_strand_id
1 'polypeptide(L)'
;MATLRQLCLALLLLAAASCHFTRSSEPAFSENGFSVRAASGHLILTNGSPAAIHYVALEEETSALVDLYFDPRTWPSIEPGAERRIPYGDLMGYHAGAKQARVYWWTAERYGKHIIVDLR
;
A
#
# COMPACT_ATOMS: atom_id res chain seq x y z
N MET A 1 -36.56 -44.40 11.05
CA MET A 1 -35.88 -44.58 9.75
C MET A 1 -36.01 -43.27 8.97
N ALA A 2 -35.06 -42.36 9.16
CA ALA A 2 -34.97 -41.14 8.35
C ALA A 2 -34.46 -41.51 6.96
N THR A 3 -35.13 -41.03 5.92
CA THR A 3 -34.83 -41.40 4.53
C THR A 3 -33.55 -40.72 4.07
N LEU A 4 -32.75 -41.44 3.27
CA LEU A 4 -31.45 -41.06 2.70
C LEU A 4 -31.41 -39.64 2.06
N ARG A 5 -32.57 -39.10 1.69
CA ARG A 5 -32.77 -37.74 1.19
C ARG A 5 -32.43 -36.62 2.18
N GLN A 6 -32.63 -36.83 3.49
CA GLN A 6 -32.38 -35.81 4.51
C GLN A 6 -30.90 -35.66 4.89
N LEU A 7 -30.08 -36.69 4.65
CA LEU A 7 -28.63 -36.64 4.89
C LEU A 7 -27.88 -35.89 3.78
N CYS A 8 -28.37 -35.89 2.54
CA CYS A 8 -27.73 -35.17 1.44
C CYS A 8 -27.86 -33.64 1.53
N LEU A 9 -28.94 -33.12 2.13
CA LEU A 9 -29.12 -31.66 2.23
C LEU A 9 -28.19 -31.01 3.26
N ALA A 10 -27.78 -31.74 4.30
CA ALA A 10 -26.90 -31.20 5.33
C ALA A 10 -25.44 -31.06 4.86
N LEU A 11 -24.98 -31.93 3.97
CA LEU A 11 -23.60 -31.90 3.44
C LEU A 11 -23.37 -30.82 2.37
N LEU A 12 -24.41 -30.34 1.70
CA LEU A 12 -24.29 -29.30 0.68
C LEU A 12 -24.16 -27.88 1.26
N LEU A 13 -24.55 -27.66 2.52
CA LEU A 13 -24.48 -26.35 3.17
C LEU A 13 -23.10 -26.02 3.78
N LEU A 14 -22.23 -27.00 4.03
CA LEU A 14 -20.88 -26.75 4.56
C LEU A 14 -19.84 -26.38 3.50
N ALA A 15 -20.12 -26.59 2.21
CA ALA A 15 -19.18 -26.27 1.13
C ALA A 15 -19.21 -24.79 0.70
N ALA A 16 -20.20 -24.01 1.12
CA ALA A 16 -20.37 -22.62 0.69
C ALA A 16 -19.62 -21.59 1.55
N ALA A 17 -19.03 -21.99 2.68
CA ALA A 17 -18.44 -21.05 3.65
C ALA A 17 -16.92 -20.88 3.55
N SER A 18 -16.25 -21.63 2.66
CA SER A 18 -14.79 -21.72 2.66
C SER A 18 -14.21 -21.49 1.27
N CYS A 19 -14.24 -20.24 0.82
CA CYS A 19 -13.16 -19.66 0.03
C CYS A 19 -13.25 -18.15 0.16
N HIS A 20 -12.54 -17.70 1.19
CA HIS A 20 -12.21 -16.32 1.50
C HIS A 20 -12.09 -15.47 0.23
N PHE A 21 -12.78 -14.33 0.25
CA PHE A 21 -12.47 -13.19 -0.59
C PHE A 21 -11.02 -12.80 -0.27
N THR A 22 -10.04 -13.45 -0.89
CA THR A 22 -8.70 -12.89 -1.03
C THR A 22 -8.89 -11.66 -1.89
N ARG A 23 -9.24 -10.53 -1.24
CA ARG A 23 -9.19 -9.22 -1.85
C ARG A 23 -7.73 -9.09 -2.27
N SER A 24 -7.47 -9.38 -3.54
CA SER A 24 -6.15 -9.23 -4.14
C SER A 24 -5.71 -7.83 -3.80
N SER A 25 -4.73 -7.74 -2.90
CA SER A 25 -4.17 -6.50 -2.42
C SER A 25 -3.15 -6.05 -3.46
N GLU A 26 -3.62 -5.91 -4.70
CA GLU A 26 -2.83 -5.37 -5.79
C GLU A 26 -2.32 -4.00 -5.36
N PRO A 27 -1.05 -3.70 -5.65
CA PRO A 27 -0.53 -2.39 -5.35
C PRO A 27 -1.30 -1.36 -6.17
N ALA A 28 -1.59 -0.21 -5.57
CA ALA A 28 -2.16 0.93 -6.29
C ALA A 28 -1.22 1.40 -7.41
N PHE A 29 0.08 1.10 -7.27
CA PHE A 29 1.11 1.42 -8.23
C PHE A 29 2.26 0.43 -8.16
N SER A 30 2.80 0.04 -9.32
CA SER A 30 4.01 -0.78 -9.41
C SER A 30 4.79 -0.44 -10.67
N GLU A 31 6.04 0.00 -10.53
CA GLU A 31 6.92 0.31 -11.66
C GLU A 31 8.39 0.12 -11.26
N ASN A 32 9.20 -0.48 -12.14
CA ASN A 32 10.66 -0.62 -11.96
C ASN A 32 11.08 -1.23 -10.60
N GLY A 33 10.28 -2.14 -10.06
CA GLY A 33 10.54 -2.76 -8.76
C GLY A 33 10.12 -1.91 -7.56
N PHE A 34 9.59 -0.70 -7.73
CA PHE A 34 8.91 0.01 -6.65
C PHE A 34 7.42 -0.25 -6.70
N SER A 35 6.79 -0.53 -5.55
CA SER A 35 5.33 -0.58 -5.48
C SER A 35 4.80 0.12 -4.24
N VAL A 36 3.58 0.65 -4.36
CA VAL A 36 2.87 1.33 -3.29
C VAL A 36 1.48 0.74 -3.16
N ARG A 37 1.06 0.47 -1.94
CA ARG A 37 -0.26 -0.07 -1.63
C ARG A 37 -0.86 0.59 -0.39
N ALA A 38 -2.13 0.96 -0.47
CA ALA A 38 -2.91 1.33 0.70
C ALA A 38 -3.52 0.09 1.38
N ALA A 39 -3.30 -0.01 2.69
CA ALA A 39 -3.94 -0.95 3.60
C ALA A 39 -4.63 -0.17 4.74
N SER A 40 -5.45 -0.84 5.54
CA SER A 40 -6.20 -0.17 6.60
C SER A 40 -5.25 0.56 7.56
N GLY A 41 -5.30 1.89 7.56
CA GLY A 41 -4.51 2.78 8.43
C GLY A 41 -3.03 2.93 8.09
N HIS A 42 -2.53 2.36 6.98
CA HIS A 42 -1.12 2.50 6.59
C HIS A 42 -0.87 2.35 5.08
N LEU A 43 0.18 3.01 4.60
CA LEU A 43 0.79 2.72 3.29
C LEU A 43 1.83 1.61 3.45
N ILE A 44 1.95 0.80 2.41
CA ILE A 44 2.98 -0.22 2.26
C ILE A 44 3.77 0.12 1.01
N LEU A 45 5.06 0.41 1.18
CA LEU A 45 6.00 0.66 0.10
C LEU A 45 6.95 -0.53 0.01
N THR A 46 7.11 -1.11 -1.17
CA THR A 46 8.00 -2.26 -1.38
C THR A 46 9.08 -1.92 -2.39
N ASN A 47 10.32 -2.26 -2.07
CA ASN A 47 11.46 -2.12 -2.97
C ASN A 47 11.92 -3.50 -3.46
N GLY A 48 11.47 -3.92 -4.63
CA GLY A 48 11.98 -5.05 -5.40
C GLY A 48 13.08 -4.67 -6.40
N SER A 49 13.58 -3.44 -6.37
CA SER A 49 14.71 -3.01 -7.21
C SER A 49 16.05 -3.36 -6.56
N PRO A 50 17.16 -3.42 -7.33
CA PRO A 50 18.49 -3.71 -6.77
C PRO A 50 19.14 -2.51 -6.06
N ALA A 51 18.52 -1.32 -6.11
CA ALA A 51 19.03 -0.10 -5.50
C ALA A 51 18.16 0.34 -4.32
N ALA A 52 18.72 1.08 -3.36
CA ALA A 52 17.91 1.72 -2.33
C ALA A 52 16.94 2.73 -2.95
N ILE A 53 15.70 2.71 -2.47
CA ILE A 53 14.68 3.69 -2.86
C ILE A 53 14.50 4.66 -1.72
N HIS A 54 14.76 5.92 -1.97
CA HIS A 54 14.42 6.97 -1.03
C HIS A 54 13.02 7.50 -1.34
N TYR A 55 12.30 7.92 -0.30
CA TYR A 55 10.91 8.33 -0.46
C TYR A 55 10.51 9.46 0.49
N VAL A 56 9.43 10.15 0.13
CA VAL A 56 8.64 10.98 1.03
C VAL A 56 7.16 10.75 0.75
N ALA A 57 6.34 10.70 1.80
CA ALA A 57 4.92 10.45 1.70
C ALA A 57 4.16 11.51 2.49
N LEU A 58 3.20 12.16 1.83
CA LEU A 58 2.46 13.30 2.35
C LEU A 58 0.97 13.13 2.05
N GLU A 59 0.14 13.77 2.85
CA GLU A 59 -1.25 14.01 2.48
C GLU A 59 -1.30 14.87 1.19
N GLU A 60 -2.24 14.56 0.28
CA GLU A 60 -2.28 15.13 -1.08
C GLU A 60 -2.48 16.65 -1.09
N GLU A 61 -3.43 17.20 -0.32
CA GLU A 61 -3.66 18.64 -0.27
C GLU A 61 -2.44 19.37 0.31
N THR A 62 -1.82 18.80 1.33
CA THR A 62 -0.56 19.28 1.91
C THR A 62 0.54 19.33 0.86
N SER A 63 0.63 18.32 -0.01
CA SER A 63 1.66 18.28 -1.07
C SER A 63 1.57 19.44 -2.06
N ALA A 64 0.40 20.05 -2.22
CA ALA A 64 0.20 21.23 -3.06
C ALA A 64 0.57 22.56 -2.35
N LEU A 65 0.76 22.54 -1.03
CA LEU A 65 0.97 23.73 -0.19
C LEU A 65 2.41 23.88 0.31
N VAL A 66 3.21 22.80 0.23
CA VAL A 66 4.56 22.76 0.81
C VAL A 66 5.63 22.70 -0.27
N ASP A 67 6.62 23.58 -0.16
CA ASP A 67 7.85 23.47 -0.95
C ASP A 67 8.75 22.40 -0.32
N LEU A 68 8.83 21.24 -0.96
CA LEU A 68 9.67 20.14 -0.52
C LEU A 68 11.14 20.41 -0.87
N TYR A 69 11.94 20.68 0.16
CA TYR A 69 13.39 20.67 0.01
C TYR A 69 13.88 19.22 -0.13
N PHE A 70 14.48 18.93 -1.29
CA PHE A 70 15.00 17.60 -1.61
C PHE A 70 16.44 17.43 -1.09
N ASP A 71 16.62 16.64 -0.02
CA ASP A 71 17.93 16.11 0.37
C ASP A 71 17.87 14.59 0.56
N PRO A 72 18.32 13.80 -0.44
CA PRO A 72 18.36 12.34 -0.39
C PRO A 72 19.06 11.77 0.84
N ARG A 73 19.99 12.51 1.45
CA ARG A 73 20.76 12.05 2.63
C ARG A 73 19.95 12.12 3.91
N THR A 74 18.90 12.93 3.93
CA THR A 74 18.05 13.14 5.12
C THR A 74 16.72 12.40 5.03
N TRP A 75 16.34 12.00 3.81
CA TRP A 75 15.07 11.37 3.54
C TRP A 75 15.17 9.84 3.71
N PRO A 76 14.12 9.20 4.26
CA PRO A 76 14.16 7.78 4.56
C PRO A 76 14.31 6.94 3.29
N SER A 77 14.98 5.80 3.43
CA SER A 77 15.20 4.83 2.37
C SER A 77 14.55 3.48 2.69
N ILE A 78 14.34 2.70 1.63
CA ILE A 78 13.94 1.30 1.65
C ILE A 78 15.04 0.52 0.95
N GLU A 79 15.70 -0.37 1.67
CA GLU A 79 16.76 -1.22 1.12
C GLU A 79 16.22 -2.21 0.06
N PRO A 80 17.07 -2.72 -0.85
CA PRO A 80 16.68 -3.75 -1.80
C PRO A 80 16.01 -4.96 -1.14
N GLY A 81 14.88 -5.39 -1.68
CA GLY A 81 14.07 -6.50 -1.17
C GLY A 81 13.25 -6.18 0.09
N ALA A 82 13.33 -4.96 0.62
CA ALA A 82 12.64 -4.59 1.86
C ALA A 82 11.25 -3.95 1.61
N GLU A 83 10.47 -3.92 2.68
CA GLU A 83 9.17 -3.27 2.74
C GLU A 83 9.16 -2.24 3.88
N ARG A 84 8.47 -1.12 3.65
CA ARG A 84 8.21 -0.09 4.65
C ARG A 84 6.71 0.10 4.85
N ARG A 85 6.27 0.03 6.10
CA ARG A 85 4.91 0.38 6.51
C ARG A 85 4.91 1.79 7.10
N ILE A 86 4.04 2.65 6.58
CA ILE A 86 3.90 4.04 7.03
C ILE A 86 2.46 4.20 7.56
N PRO A 87 2.27 4.25 8.89
CA PRO A 87 0.98 4.61 9.46
C PRO A 87 0.48 5.93 8.87
N TYR A 88 -0.81 6.07 8.62
CA TYR A 88 -1.34 7.30 8.04
C TYR A 88 -1.06 8.52 8.91
N GLY A 89 -1.09 8.37 10.23
CA GLY A 89 -0.73 9.44 11.19
C GLY A 89 0.72 9.93 11.07
N ASP A 90 1.60 9.17 10.42
CA ASP A 90 3.00 9.55 10.20
C ASP A 90 3.20 10.24 8.83
N LEU A 91 2.16 10.30 7.98
CA LEU A 91 2.22 11.05 6.73
C LEU A 91 2.22 12.54 7.05
N MET A 92 3.11 13.28 6.38
CA MET A 92 3.21 14.72 6.59
C MET A 92 1.90 15.41 6.18
N GLY A 93 1.34 16.23 7.08
CA GLY A 93 0.08 16.94 6.88
C GLY A 93 -1.18 16.08 7.03
N TYR A 94 -1.05 14.83 7.47
CA TYR A 94 -2.21 13.97 7.67
C TYR A 94 -3.16 14.53 8.72
N HIS A 95 -4.45 14.41 8.41
CA HIS A 95 -5.55 14.65 9.34
C HIS A 95 -6.61 13.56 9.19
N ALA A 96 -7.38 13.34 10.26
CA ALA A 96 -8.49 12.38 10.22
C ALA A 96 -9.52 12.81 9.17
N GLY A 97 -9.72 11.97 8.16
CA GLY A 97 -10.61 12.27 7.03
C GLY A 97 -9.88 12.44 5.69
N ALA A 98 -8.55 12.63 5.71
CA ALA A 98 -7.73 12.67 4.51
C ALA A 98 -7.97 11.44 3.62
N LYS A 99 -8.09 11.67 2.32
CA LYS A 99 -8.50 10.66 1.34
C LYS A 99 -7.37 10.12 0.50
N GLN A 100 -6.32 10.91 0.32
CA GLN A 100 -5.26 10.60 -0.61
C GLN A 100 -3.91 10.96 -0.02
N ALA A 101 -2.89 10.21 -0.44
CA ALA A 101 -1.51 10.55 -0.16
C ALA A 101 -0.71 10.56 -1.45
N ARG A 102 0.22 11.52 -1.52
CA ARG A 102 1.23 11.58 -2.56
C ARG A 102 2.51 10.93 -2.06
N VAL A 103 3.03 9.98 -2.82
CA VAL A 103 4.32 9.34 -2.55
C VAL A 103 5.28 9.74 -3.66
N TYR A 104 6.38 10.39 -3.27
CA TYR A 104 7.51 10.66 -4.14
C TYR A 104 8.61 9.64 -3.88
N TRP A 105 9.31 9.18 -4.92
CA TRP A 105 10.42 8.24 -4.77
C TRP A 105 11.48 8.43 -5.85
N TRP A 106 12.71 8.04 -5.54
CA TRP A 106 13.86 8.09 -6.45
C TRP A 106 14.92 7.06 -6.04
N THR A 107 15.86 6.82 -6.95
CA THR A 107 17.11 6.11 -6.67
C THR A 107 18.28 7.04 -6.98
N ALA A 108 19.51 6.64 -6.64
CA ALA A 108 20.70 7.42 -6.99
C ALA A 108 20.85 7.65 -8.51
N GLU A 109 20.27 6.77 -9.34
CA GLU A 109 20.42 6.76 -10.80
C GLU A 109 19.20 7.30 -11.55
N ARG A 110 18.07 7.52 -10.88
CA ARG A 110 16.82 7.94 -11.53
C ARG A 110 16.19 9.15 -10.88
N TYR A 111 15.76 10.09 -11.71
CA TYR A 111 14.97 11.24 -11.30
C TYR A 111 13.69 10.83 -10.58
N GLY A 112 13.29 11.65 -9.61
CA GLY A 112 12.14 11.38 -8.77
C GLY A 112 10.83 11.33 -9.55
N LYS A 113 10.03 10.33 -9.23
CA LYS A 113 8.65 10.17 -9.69
C LYS A 113 7.69 10.34 -8.52
N HIS A 114 6.40 10.46 -8.81
CA HIS A 114 5.37 10.51 -7.80
C HIS A 114 4.10 9.76 -8.22
N ILE A 115 3.30 9.40 -7.22
CA ILE A 115 2.01 8.74 -7.38
C ILE A 115 1.06 9.24 -6.30
N ILE A 116 -0.22 9.36 -6.65
CA ILE A 116 -1.31 9.62 -5.70
C ILE A 116 -2.00 8.28 -5.41
N VAL A 117 -2.23 7.99 -4.13
CA VAL A 117 -2.84 6.74 -3.66
C VAL A 117 -4.03 7.05 -2.77
N ASP A 118 -5.17 6.40 -3.03
CA ASP A 118 -6.34 6.48 -2.17
C ASP A 118 -6.11 5.73 -0.85
N LEU A 119 -6.35 6.42 0.26
CA LEU A 119 -6.23 5.90 1.62
C LEU A 119 -7.46 5.04 1.97
N ARG A 120 -7.25 3.93 2.68
CA ARG A 120 -8.26 2.90 2.98
C ARG A 120 -8.55 2.71 4.47
#